data_AF-A0A1I7SVS0-F1
#
_entry.id   AF-A0A1I7SVS0-F1
#
_cell.length_a   1.000
_cell.length_b   1.000
_cell.length_c   1.000
_cell.angle_alpha   90.00
_cell.angle_beta   90.00
_cell.angle_gamma   90.00
#
_symmetry.space_group_name_H-M   'P 1'
#
loop_
_entity.id
_entity.type
_entity.pdbx_description
1 polymer ?
#
loop_
_entity_poly.entity_id
_entity_poly.type
_entity_poly.pdbx_seq_one_letter_code
_entity_poly.pdbx_strand_id
1 'polypeptide(L)'
;MFSSPVAVQFTTTLRRRSLGPSASVDSRTIELDILNALKGDNISHQVRGEVVIVLTEMDRDEREQLIDFLISPDGAFRSTMENNACKQFQCTPEEFCNAFRDETLILMLEYWTLIQVQIMPNLSLMLYPLESNTFRLRKLIMQALRDNVLLPMLRSRRRPKNYMKIHPVLANVWQTACDGSAEHEEYMKLTDWFFHTNNYYCKYHRDI
;
A
#
# COMPACT_ATOMS: atom_id res chain seq x y z
N MET A 1 26.94 -17.58 19.19
CA MET A 1 27.28 -17.25 17.79
C MET A 1 26.26 -16.24 17.30
N PHE A 2 26.69 -14.99 17.18
CA PHE A 2 25.83 -13.86 16.79
C PHE A 2 25.60 -13.89 15.28
N SER A 3 24.34 -13.82 14.84
CA SER A 3 23.99 -13.44 13.47
C SER A 3 23.23 -12.11 13.57
N SER A 4 23.84 -11.06 13.00
CA SER A 4 23.26 -9.72 12.92
C SER A 4 22.04 -9.70 12.01
N PRO A 5 21.05 -8.83 12.26
CA PRO A 5 19.97 -8.58 11.31
C PRO A 5 20.52 -7.80 10.11
N VAL A 6 20.24 -8.30 8.91
CA VAL A 6 20.49 -7.60 7.65
C VAL A 6 19.52 -6.42 7.59
N ALA A 7 20.03 -5.24 7.91
CA ALA A 7 19.35 -4.00 7.59
C ALA A 7 19.35 -3.86 6.06
N VAL A 8 18.17 -3.80 5.45
CA VAL A 8 18.03 -3.32 4.08
C VAL A 8 18.43 -1.85 4.10
N GLN A 9 19.68 -1.58 3.73
CA GLN A 9 20.20 -0.23 3.56
C GLN A 9 19.57 0.35 2.29
N PHE A 10 18.83 1.45 2.45
CA PHE A 10 18.54 2.35 1.34
C PHE A 10 19.88 2.86 0.79
N THR A 11 20.36 2.26 -0.29
CA THR A 11 21.42 2.86 -1.11
C THR A 11 20.76 3.88 -2.02
N THR A 12 20.42 5.03 -1.44
CA THR A 12 20.04 6.20 -2.23
C THR A 12 21.29 6.66 -2.96
N THR A 13 21.47 6.24 -4.21
CA THR A 13 22.47 6.82 -5.11
C THR A 13 22.05 8.25 -5.44
N LEU A 14 22.29 9.16 -4.49
CA LEU A 14 22.02 10.60 -4.55
C LEU A 14 22.97 11.24 -5.55
N ARG A 15 22.54 11.36 -6.82
CA ARG A 15 23.26 12.14 -7.81
C ARG A 15 23.02 13.63 -7.52
N ARG A 16 24.04 14.29 -6.98
CA ARG A 16 24.07 15.74 -6.73
C ARG A 16 24.29 16.45 -8.07
N ARG A 17 23.24 17.03 -8.66
CA ARG A 17 23.39 18.08 -9.69
C ARG A 17 23.17 19.41 -8.99
N SER A 18 24.26 20.16 -8.79
CA SER A 18 24.21 21.57 -8.43
C SER A 18 23.80 22.37 -9.66
N LEU A 19 22.84 23.28 -9.56
CA LEU A 19 22.72 24.50 -10.38
C LEU A 19 21.60 25.42 -9.84
N GLY A 20 21.98 26.61 -9.37
CA GLY A 20 21.17 27.85 -9.35
C GLY A 20 20.06 28.02 -8.29
N PRO A 21 19.91 29.22 -7.69
CA PRO A 21 18.78 29.52 -6.81
C PRO A 21 17.60 30.03 -7.64
N SER A 22 16.70 29.14 -8.03
CA SER A 22 15.36 29.52 -8.50
C SER A 22 14.33 28.50 -8.03
N ALA A 23 13.56 28.87 -6.99
CA ALA A 23 12.25 28.36 -6.58
C ALA A 23 11.87 26.89 -6.87
N SER A 24 12.83 25.96 -6.86
CA SER A 24 12.54 24.53 -6.82
C SER A 24 12.22 24.17 -5.38
N VAL A 25 10.94 24.12 -5.03
CA VAL A 25 10.54 23.20 -3.97
C VAL A 25 10.95 21.83 -4.48
N ASP A 26 12.10 21.37 -3.98
CA ASP A 26 12.88 20.26 -4.55
C ASP A 26 11.97 19.04 -4.65
N SER A 27 11.81 18.42 -5.83
CA SER A 27 10.93 17.24 -6.04
C SER A 27 11.19 16.11 -5.01
N ARG A 28 12.42 16.05 -4.49
CA ARG A 28 12.85 15.16 -3.38
C ARG A 28 12.11 15.39 -2.06
N THR A 29 11.61 16.60 -1.85
CA THR A 29 10.86 17.00 -0.65
C THR A 29 9.44 16.41 -0.71
N ILE A 30 8.79 16.44 -1.87
CA ILE A 30 7.43 15.90 -2.01
C ILE A 30 7.41 14.38 -1.95
N GLU A 31 8.42 13.69 -2.50
CA GLU A 31 8.54 12.23 -2.40
C GLU A 31 8.62 11.79 -0.93
N LEU A 32 9.39 12.54 -0.12
CA LEU A 32 9.51 12.28 1.31
C LEU A 32 8.19 12.53 2.05
N ASP A 33 7.47 13.60 1.72
CA ASP A 33 6.17 13.88 2.33
C ASP A 33 5.14 12.79 1.98
N ILE A 34 5.13 12.31 0.74
CA ILE A 34 4.29 11.20 0.30
C ILE A 34 4.68 9.90 1.02
N LEU A 35 5.98 9.64 1.18
CA LEU A 35 6.47 8.50 1.97
C LEU A 35 6.04 8.57 3.43
N ASN A 36 6.08 9.75 4.05
CA ASN A 36 5.62 9.94 5.42
C ASN A 36 4.10 9.71 5.53
N ALA A 37 3.32 10.18 4.55
CA ALA A 37 1.89 9.86 4.47
C ALA A 37 1.65 8.35 4.33
N LEU A 38 2.43 7.65 3.49
CA LEU A 38 2.37 6.19 3.32
C LEU A 38 2.73 5.42 4.59
N LYS A 39 3.67 5.93 5.40
CA LYS A 39 4.02 5.36 6.72
C LYS A 39 2.91 5.52 7.76
N GLY A 40 1.90 6.35 7.47
CA GLY A 40 0.87 6.70 8.43
C GLY A 40 1.32 7.80 9.39
N ASP A 41 2.20 8.70 8.96
CA ASP A 41 2.53 9.89 9.75
C ASP A 41 1.38 10.91 9.69
N ASN A 42 1.31 11.79 10.68
CA ASN A 42 0.34 12.88 10.67
C ASN A 42 0.86 14.02 9.80
N ILE A 43 0.23 14.24 8.65
CA ILE A 43 0.62 15.28 7.70
C ILE A 43 -0.25 16.52 7.92
N SER A 44 0.39 17.67 8.13
CA SER A 44 -0.32 18.92 8.38
C SER A 44 -1.10 19.39 7.14
N HIS A 45 -2.12 20.21 7.34
CA HIS A 45 -2.86 20.84 6.23
C HIS A 45 -1.94 21.66 5.31
N GLN A 46 -0.93 22.33 5.89
CA GLN A 46 0.02 23.12 5.14
C GLN A 46 0.86 22.26 4.21
N VAL A 47 1.49 21.19 4.71
CA VAL A 47 2.33 20.28 3.90
C VAL A 47 1.50 19.63 2.79
N ARG A 48 0.26 19.21 3.09
CA ARG A 48 -0.63 18.66 2.04
C ARG A 48 -0.91 19.68 0.93
N GLY A 49 -1.15 20.94 1.30
CA GLY A 49 -1.37 22.03 0.34
C GLY A 49 -0.14 22.32 -0.52
N GLU A 50 1.05 22.34 0.09
CA GLU A 50 2.32 22.53 -0.61
C GLU A 50 2.57 21.42 -1.64
N VAL A 51 2.35 20.15 -1.25
CA VAL A 51 2.45 19.02 -2.20
C VAL A 51 1.48 19.18 -3.37
N VAL A 52 0.23 19.56 -3.13
CA VAL A 52 -0.77 19.77 -4.20
C VAL A 52 -0.35 20.86 -5.17
N ILE A 53 0.18 21.99 -4.68
CA ILE A 53 0.68 23.09 -5.52
C ILE A 53 1.78 22.57 -6.43
N VAL A 54 2.79 21.89 -5.87
CA VAL A 54 3.91 21.34 -6.64
C VAL A 54 3.41 20.35 -7.70
N LEU A 55 2.52 19.42 -7.36
CA LEU A 55 2.00 18.43 -8.32
C LEU A 55 1.18 19.06 -9.45
N THR A 56 0.51 20.17 -9.17
CA THR A 56 -0.29 20.90 -10.17
C THR A 56 0.63 21.63 -11.17
N GLU A 57 1.76 22.13 -10.70
CA GLU A 57 2.75 22.87 -11.48
C GLU A 57 3.76 21.95 -12.21
N MET A 58 3.91 20.69 -11.76
CA MET A 58 4.76 19.70 -12.39
C MET A 58 4.42 19.50 -13.87
N ASP A 59 5.47 19.41 -14.69
CA ASP A 59 5.31 19.04 -16.08
C ASP A 59 4.96 17.55 -16.23
N ARG A 60 4.69 17.15 -17.48
CA ARG A 60 4.28 15.78 -17.77
C ARG A 60 5.37 14.76 -17.44
N ASP A 61 6.63 15.05 -17.75
CA ASP A 61 7.74 14.11 -17.60
C ASP A 61 8.07 13.93 -16.11
N GLU A 62 8.05 15.01 -15.33
CA GLU A 62 8.19 14.98 -13.87
C GLU A 62 7.06 14.19 -13.21
N ARG A 63 5.83 14.39 -13.68
CA ARG A 63 4.66 13.66 -13.19
C ARG A 63 4.73 12.18 -13.49
N GLU A 64 5.16 11.80 -14.69
CA GLU A 64 5.36 10.40 -15.08
C GLU A 64 6.45 9.74 -14.23
N GLN A 65 7.56 10.45 -13.95
CA GLN A 65 8.61 9.97 -13.05
C GLN A 65 8.12 9.76 -11.61
N LEU A 66 7.31 10.69 -11.09
CA LEU A 66 6.73 10.54 -9.76
C LEU A 66 5.76 9.35 -9.71
N ILE A 67 4.93 9.17 -10.72
CA ILE A 67 4.04 8.01 -10.80
C ILE A 67 4.87 6.71 -10.80
N ASP A 68 5.93 6.63 -11.60
CA ASP A 68 6.82 5.47 -11.62
C ASP A 68 7.48 5.21 -10.26
N PHE A 69 7.93 6.26 -9.56
CA PHE A 69 8.41 6.16 -8.18
C PHE A 69 7.36 5.56 -7.23
N LEU A 70 6.08 5.91 -7.40
CA LEU A 70 5.01 5.41 -6.54
C LEU A 70 4.62 3.95 -6.82
N ILE A 71 4.52 3.58 -8.11
CA ILE A 71 3.85 2.33 -8.54
C ILE A 71 4.76 1.28 -9.18
N SER A 72 6.03 1.58 -9.44
CA SER A 72 6.97 0.60 -10.00
C SER A 72 7.06 -0.65 -9.12
N PRO A 73 7.58 -1.79 -9.65
CA PRO A 73 7.70 -3.02 -8.87
C PRO A 73 8.45 -2.85 -7.55
N ASP A 74 9.38 -1.91 -7.42
CA ASP A 74 10.08 -1.60 -6.15
C ASP A 74 9.68 -0.23 -5.57
N GLY A 75 8.56 0.31 -6.06
CA GLY A 75 8.06 1.64 -5.77
C GLY A 75 7.57 1.84 -4.34
N ALA A 76 7.28 3.09 -4.02
CA ALA A 76 6.95 3.53 -2.68
C ALA A 76 5.73 2.82 -2.08
N PHE A 77 4.68 2.57 -2.87
CA PHE A 77 3.46 1.91 -2.38
C PHE A 77 3.74 0.48 -1.91
N ARG A 78 4.43 -0.32 -2.74
CA ARG A 78 4.79 -1.69 -2.39
C ARG A 78 5.66 -1.73 -1.14
N SER A 79 6.81 -1.05 -1.20
CA SER A 79 7.84 -1.12 -0.18
C SER A 79 7.35 -0.58 1.16
N THR A 80 6.54 0.49 1.16
CA THR A 80 6.04 1.06 2.42
C THR A 80 4.91 0.23 3.02
N MET A 81 4.02 -0.33 2.19
CA MET A 81 2.94 -1.22 2.66
C MET A 81 3.52 -2.47 3.34
N GLU A 82 4.49 -3.13 2.69
CA GLU A 82 5.19 -4.28 3.27
C GLU A 82 5.90 -3.92 4.57
N ASN A 83 6.68 -2.83 4.60
CA ASN A 83 7.42 -2.41 5.78
C ASN A 83 6.50 -2.04 6.96
N ASN A 84 5.38 -1.38 6.70
CA ASN A 84 4.42 -1.03 7.74
C ASN A 84 3.74 -2.29 8.31
N ALA A 85 3.36 -3.25 7.46
CA ALA A 85 2.80 -4.51 7.91
C ALA A 85 3.81 -5.30 8.75
N CYS A 86 5.07 -5.37 8.32
CA CYS A 86 6.16 -6.00 9.09
C CYS A 86 6.32 -5.38 10.48
N LYS A 87 6.31 -4.05 10.58
CA LYS A 87 6.35 -3.33 11.87
C LYS A 87 5.14 -3.66 12.74
N GLN A 88 3.95 -3.67 12.16
CA GLN A 88 2.71 -3.97 12.89
C GLN A 88 2.70 -5.41 13.43
N PHE A 89 3.09 -6.38 12.60
CA PHE A 89 3.08 -7.80 12.95
C PHE A 89 4.34 -8.28 13.67
N GLN A 90 5.33 -7.40 13.84
CA GLN A 90 6.64 -7.68 14.41
C GLN A 90 7.33 -8.85 13.68
N CYS A 91 7.35 -8.79 12.35
CA CYS A 91 7.94 -9.81 11.49
C CYS A 91 8.80 -9.19 10.38
N THR A 92 9.46 -10.05 9.61
CA THR A 92 10.11 -9.72 8.34
C THR A 92 9.21 -10.11 7.15
N PRO A 93 9.46 -9.61 5.93
CA PRO A 93 8.66 -9.97 4.75
C PRO A 93 8.60 -11.48 4.48
N GLU A 94 9.71 -12.18 4.72
CA GLU A 94 9.84 -13.63 4.55
C GLU A 94 8.97 -14.42 5.55
N GLU A 95 8.56 -13.78 6.65
CA GLU A 95 7.79 -14.39 7.73
C GLU A 95 6.28 -14.17 7.61
N PHE A 96 5.78 -13.44 6.61
CA PHE A 96 4.34 -13.19 6.47
C PHE A 96 3.50 -14.47 6.39
N CYS A 97 4.00 -15.51 5.73
CA CYS A 97 3.34 -16.83 5.69
C CYS A 97 3.13 -17.42 7.10
N ASN A 98 3.94 -17.04 8.09
CA ASN A 98 3.79 -17.46 9.48
C ASN A 98 2.98 -16.47 10.31
N ALA A 99 2.77 -15.25 9.80
CA ALA A 99 2.02 -14.20 10.46
C ALA A 99 0.50 -14.42 10.42
N PHE A 100 -0.04 -15.36 9.64
CA PHE A 100 -1.49 -15.58 9.57
C PHE A 100 -2.02 -16.48 10.71
N ARG A 101 -2.22 -15.89 11.90
CA ARG A 101 -2.62 -16.58 13.15
C ARG A 101 -3.68 -15.78 13.91
N ASP A 102 -4.32 -16.38 14.91
CA ASP A 102 -5.43 -15.73 15.63
C ASP A 102 -4.97 -14.45 16.34
N GLU A 103 -3.75 -14.43 16.85
CA GLU A 103 -3.15 -13.31 17.59
C GLU A 103 -2.91 -12.09 16.68
N THR A 104 -2.62 -12.32 15.40
CA THR A 104 -2.30 -11.25 14.45
C THR A 104 -3.55 -10.71 13.73
N LEU A 105 -4.70 -11.35 13.88
CA LEU A 105 -5.94 -10.85 13.27
C LEU A 105 -6.34 -9.48 13.82
N ILE A 106 -6.12 -9.23 15.12
CA ILE A 106 -6.37 -7.93 15.73
C ILE A 106 -5.41 -6.89 15.14
N LEU A 107 -4.13 -7.23 15.05
CA LEU A 107 -3.11 -6.38 14.45
C LEU A 107 -3.42 -6.06 12.97
N MET A 108 -4.01 -7.01 12.22
CA MET A 108 -4.46 -6.77 10.84
C MET A 108 -5.63 -5.78 10.79
N LEU A 109 -6.54 -5.83 11.75
CA LEU A 109 -7.65 -4.85 11.84
C LEU A 109 -7.16 -3.46 12.23
N GLU A 110 -6.20 -3.37 13.14
CA GLU A 110 -5.52 -2.12 13.49
C GLU A 110 -4.79 -1.55 12.27
N TYR A 111 -4.06 -2.40 11.54
CA TYR A 111 -3.37 -1.98 10.32
C TYR A 111 -4.34 -1.51 9.24
N TRP A 112 -5.42 -2.25 9.03
CA TRP A 112 -6.50 -1.84 8.14
C TRP A 112 -7.09 -0.48 8.55
N THR A 113 -7.26 -0.25 9.85
CA THR A 113 -7.77 1.01 10.38
C THR A 113 -6.81 2.16 10.11
N LEU A 114 -5.50 1.95 10.31
CA LEU A 114 -4.46 2.93 9.93
C LEU A 114 -4.55 3.29 8.45
N ILE A 115 -4.72 2.28 7.58
CA ILE A 115 -4.87 2.51 6.13
C ILE A 115 -6.10 3.37 5.84
N GLN A 116 -7.26 3.03 6.40
CA GLN A 116 -8.53 3.70 6.10
C GLN A 116 -8.63 5.11 6.69
N VAL A 117 -8.11 5.30 7.91
CA VAL A 117 -8.33 6.54 8.69
C VAL A 117 -7.21 7.54 8.48
N GLN A 118 -6.00 7.10 8.15
CA GLN A 118 -4.83 7.97 8.10
C GLN A 118 -4.12 7.96 6.74
N ILE A 119 -3.67 6.80 6.26
CA ILE A 119 -2.87 6.72 5.03
C ILE A 119 -3.72 7.15 3.82
N MET A 120 -4.87 6.52 3.61
CA MET A 120 -5.72 6.77 2.46
C MET A 120 -6.22 8.22 2.41
N PRO A 121 -6.75 8.83 3.48
CA PRO A 121 -7.21 10.21 3.43
C PRO A 121 -6.07 11.20 3.18
N ASN A 122 -4.90 11.04 3.82
CA ASN A 122 -3.76 11.92 3.58
C ASN A 122 -3.29 11.85 2.13
N LEU A 123 -3.10 10.65 1.61
CA LEU A 123 -2.68 10.47 0.22
C LEU A 123 -3.74 10.97 -0.77
N SER A 124 -5.02 10.78 -0.49
CA SER A 124 -6.10 11.27 -1.37
C SER A 124 -6.08 12.79 -1.48
N LEU A 125 -5.83 13.48 -0.36
CA LEU A 125 -5.70 14.94 -0.34
C LEU A 125 -4.44 15.43 -1.02
N MET A 126 -3.34 14.68 -0.93
CA MET A 126 -2.05 15.07 -1.51
C MET A 126 -1.99 14.76 -3.02
N LEU A 127 -2.48 13.59 -3.43
CA LEU A 127 -2.23 13.02 -4.76
C LEU A 127 -3.41 13.16 -5.73
N TYR A 128 -4.51 13.82 -5.35
CA TYR A 128 -5.62 14.06 -6.27
C TYR A 128 -5.21 14.71 -7.61
N PRO A 129 -4.18 15.58 -7.71
CA PRO A 129 -3.77 16.13 -9.00
C PRO A 129 -3.21 15.07 -9.97
N LEU A 130 -2.82 13.90 -9.47
CA LEU A 130 -2.36 12.76 -10.27
C LEU A 130 -3.49 11.84 -10.72
N GLU A 131 -4.70 11.99 -10.17
CA GLU A 131 -5.80 11.08 -10.42
C GLU A 131 -6.16 11.06 -11.92
N SER A 132 -6.17 9.86 -12.49
CA SER A 132 -6.39 9.65 -13.92
C SER A 132 -6.93 8.24 -14.16
N ASN A 133 -7.16 7.89 -15.43
CA ASN A 133 -7.59 6.54 -15.76
C ASN A 133 -6.54 5.48 -15.40
N THR A 134 -5.26 5.85 -15.41
CA THR A 134 -4.12 4.96 -15.13
C THR A 134 -3.64 5.05 -13.68
N PHE A 135 -3.82 6.19 -13.03
CA PHE A 135 -3.49 6.39 -11.62
C PHE A 135 -4.77 6.51 -10.80
N ARG A 136 -5.15 5.40 -10.15
CA ARG A 136 -6.29 5.34 -9.23
C ARG A 136 -5.81 4.98 -7.84
N LEU A 137 -5.59 6.00 -7.00
CA LEU A 137 -4.90 5.84 -5.71
C LEU A 137 -5.48 4.70 -4.88
N ARG A 138 -6.80 4.68 -4.69
CA ARG A 138 -7.47 3.68 -3.86
C ARG A 138 -7.21 2.26 -4.37
N LYS A 139 -7.26 2.06 -5.69
CA LYS A 139 -7.00 0.76 -6.32
C LYS A 139 -5.54 0.35 -6.09
N LEU A 140 -4.60 1.25 -6.34
CA LEU A 140 -3.16 1.02 -6.21
C LEU A 140 -2.75 0.64 -4.78
N ILE A 141 -3.28 1.34 -3.77
CA ILE A 141 -3.03 1.02 -2.35
C ILE A 141 -3.61 -0.34 -1.99
N MET A 142 -4.81 -0.68 -2.49
CA MET A 142 -5.42 -2.00 -2.22
C MET A 142 -4.70 -3.14 -2.94
N GLN A 143 -4.18 -2.92 -4.15
CA GLN A 143 -3.31 -3.87 -4.85
C GLN A 143 -2.01 -4.09 -4.06
N ALA A 144 -1.36 -3.01 -3.61
CA ALA A 144 -0.16 -3.13 -2.79
C ALA A 144 -0.41 -3.93 -1.49
N LEU A 145 -1.54 -3.70 -0.82
CA LEU A 145 -1.93 -4.47 0.38
C LEU A 145 -2.23 -5.94 0.04
N ARG A 146 -2.95 -6.19 -1.06
CA ARG A 146 -3.29 -7.53 -1.56
C ARG A 146 -2.03 -8.33 -1.80
N ASP A 147 -1.12 -7.81 -2.63
CA ASP A 147 -0.02 -8.57 -3.19
C ASP A 147 1.11 -8.79 -2.19
N ASN A 148 1.39 -7.79 -1.35
CA ASN A 148 2.60 -7.78 -0.53
C ASN A 148 2.35 -8.15 0.92
N VAL A 149 1.09 -8.18 1.37
CA VAL A 149 0.75 -8.48 2.77
C VAL A 149 -0.24 -9.63 2.83
N LEU A 150 -1.44 -9.44 2.27
CA LEU A 150 -2.52 -10.40 2.46
C LEU A 150 -2.26 -11.71 1.73
N LEU A 151 -1.81 -11.67 0.48
CA LEU A 151 -1.57 -12.87 -0.31
C LEU A 151 -0.46 -13.76 0.29
N PRO A 152 0.71 -13.23 0.70
CA PRO A 152 1.69 -13.98 1.50
C PRO A 152 1.11 -14.59 2.78
N MET A 153 0.31 -13.83 3.54
CA MET A 153 -0.35 -14.33 4.74
C MET A 153 -1.33 -15.47 4.43
N LEU A 154 -2.16 -15.31 3.40
CA LEU A 154 -3.18 -16.29 3.00
C LEU A 154 -2.60 -17.57 2.38
N ARG A 155 -1.39 -17.51 1.81
CA ARG A 155 -0.63 -18.68 1.36
C ARG A 155 -0.20 -19.59 2.52
N SER A 156 -0.33 -19.13 3.77
CA SER A 156 -0.07 -19.97 4.94
C SER A 156 -0.95 -21.23 4.93
N ARG A 157 -0.33 -22.37 5.25
CA ARG A 157 -1.06 -23.62 5.49
C ARG A 157 -1.84 -23.59 6.81
N ARG A 158 -1.51 -22.65 7.71
CA ARG A 158 -2.20 -22.49 8.99
C ARG A 158 -3.32 -21.48 8.82
N ARG A 159 -4.52 -21.85 9.27
CA ARG A 159 -5.68 -20.96 9.25
C ARG A 159 -6.05 -20.58 10.69
N PRO A 160 -6.22 -19.29 10.99
CA PRO A 160 -6.69 -18.86 12.29
C PRO A 160 -8.15 -19.30 12.48
N LYS A 161 -8.54 -19.66 13.70
CA LYS A 161 -9.90 -20.11 13.99
C LYS A 161 -10.91 -18.98 13.82
N ASN A 162 -10.51 -17.75 14.13
CA ASN A 162 -11.36 -16.56 14.09
C ASN A 162 -11.18 -15.74 12.80
N TYR A 163 -10.78 -16.38 11.70
CA TYR A 163 -10.53 -15.73 10.41
C TYR A 163 -11.67 -14.80 9.96
N MET A 164 -12.92 -15.09 10.35
CA MET A 164 -14.09 -14.27 10.01
C MET A 164 -13.96 -12.82 10.47
N LYS A 165 -13.15 -12.52 11.49
CA LYS A 165 -12.91 -11.15 11.98
C LYS A 165 -12.34 -10.22 10.90
N ILE A 166 -11.53 -10.74 10.00
CA ILE A 166 -10.91 -9.95 8.93
C ILE A 166 -11.68 -10.03 7.60
N HIS A 167 -12.85 -10.70 7.57
CA HIS A 167 -13.66 -10.82 6.36
C HIS A 167 -13.97 -9.45 5.70
N PRO A 168 -14.32 -8.38 6.43
CA PRO A 168 -14.55 -7.07 5.80
C PRO A 168 -13.32 -6.52 5.08
N VAL A 169 -12.13 -6.75 5.63
CA VAL A 169 -10.86 -6.36 5.02
C VAL A 169 -10.66 -7.13 3.72
N LEU A 170 -10.81 -8.46 3.79
CA LEU A 170 -10.59 -9.33 2.63
C LEU A 170 -11.55 -9.02 1.47
N ALA A 171 -12.83 -8.78 1.80
CA ALA A 171 -13.87 -8.41 0.85
C ALA A 171 -13.62 -7.06 0.20
N ASN A 172 -13.23 -6.05 0.99
CA ASN A 172 -12.97 -4.71 0.45
C ASN A 172 -11.77 -4.71 -0.51
N VAL A 173 -10.70 -5.42 -0.13
CA VAL A 173 -9.52 -5.59 -0.97
C VAL A 173 -9.86 -6.34 -2.25
N TRP A 174 -10.62 -7.45 -2.16
CA TRP A 174 -11.07 -8.19 -3.33
C TRP A 174 -11.78 -7.29 -4.35
N GLN A 175 -12.78 -6.52 -3.90
CA GLN A 175 -13.57 -5.67 -4.77
C GLN A 175 -12.75 -4.51 -5.34
N THR A 176 -11.94 -3.86 -4.50
CA THR A 176 -11.27 -2.61 -4.88
C THR A 176 -10.01 -2.87 -5.72
N ALA A 177 -9.30 -3.96 -5.47
CA ALA A 177 -8.07 -4.31 -6.17
C ALA A 177 -8.32 -5.14 -7.44
N CYS A 178 -9.55 -5.26 -7.92
CA CYS A 178 -9.85 -6.06 -9.12
C CYS A 178 -9.16 -5.48 -10.37
N ASP A 179 -8.23 -6.25 -10.94
CA ASP A 179 -7.38 -5.86 -12.07
C ASP A 179 -7.13 -6.97 -13.09
N GLY A 180 -7.63 -8.19 -12.84
CA GLY A 180 -7.39 -9.35 -13.72
C GLY A 180 -5.96 -9.91 -13.67
N SER A 181 -5.14 -9.49 -12.71
CA SER A 181 -3.79 -10.03 -12.51
C SER A 181 -3.81 -11.46 -11.97
N ALA A 182 -2.68 -12.18 -12.12
CA ALA A 182 -2.52 -13.51 -11.55
C ALA A 182 -2.63 -13.50 -10.02
N GLU A 183 -2.10 -12.45 -9.39
CA GLU A 183 -2.18 -12.21 -7.95
C GLU A 183 -3.64 -12.00 -7.50
N HIS A 184 -4.44 -11.27 -8.27
CA HIS A 184 -5.87 -11.13 -8.01
C HIS A 184 -6.60 -12.48 -8.09
N GLU A 185 -6.35 -13.27 -9.13
CA GLU A 185 -6.97 -14.59 -9.27
C GLU A 185 -6.57 -15.55 -8.14
N GLU A 186 -5.30 -15.55 -7.75
CA GLU A 186 -4.83 -16.35 -6.62
C GLU A 186 -5.46 -15.88 -5.31
N TYR A 187 -5.50 -14.57 -5.08
CA TYR A 187 -6.17 -13.98 -3.93
C TYR A 187 -7.63 -14.40 -3.85
N MET A 188 -8.34 -14.38 -4.99
CA MET A 188 -9.71 -14.89 -5.07
C MET A 188 -9.80 -16.36 -4.68
N LYS A 189 -8.97 -17.24 -5.25
CA LYS A 189 -8.96 -18.68 -4.90
C LYS A 189 -8.67 -18.92 -3.42
N LEU A 190 -7.74 -18.16 -2.85
CA LEU A 190 -7.36 -18.26 -1.44
C LEU A 190 -8.36 -17.62 -0.48
N THR A 191 -9.30 -16.80 -0.98
CA THR A 191 -10.37 -16.21 -0.17
C THR A 191 -11.74 -16.80 -0.48
N ASP A 192 -11.89 -17.60 -1.54
CA ASP A 192 -13.14 -18.21 -1.98
C ASP A 192 -13.82 -19.02 -0.86
N TRP A 193 -13.03 -19.77 -0.08
CA TRP A 193 -13.54 -20.50 1.08
C TRP A 193 -14.07 -19.60 2.20
N PHE A 194 -13.66 -18.33 2.31
CA PHE A 194 -14.29 -17.37 3.23
C PHE A 194 -15.69 -17.00 2.74
N PHE A 195 -15.81 -16.75 1.44
CA PHE A 195 -17.04 -16.24 0.82
C PHE A 195 -18.07 -17.34 0.56
N HIS A 196 -17.66 -18.59 0.37
CA HIS A 196 -18.58 -19.72 0.18
C HIS A 196 -19.22 -20.24 1.49
N THR A 197 -18.64 -19.95 2.66
CA THR A 197 -19.36 -20.12 3.94
C THR A 197 -20.46 -19.08 4.16
N ASN A 198 -20.51 -17.99 3.37
CA ASN A 198 -21.55 -16.95 3.43
C ASN A 198 -22.14 -16.70 2.04
N ASN A 199 -23.16 -17.48 1.71
CA ASN A 199 -23.80 -17.71 0.41
C ASN A 199 -24.46 -16.50 -0.30
N TYR A 200 -23.91 -15.28 -0.25
CA TYR A 200 -24.64 -14.06 -0.68
C TYR A 200 -23.97 -13.11 -1.67
N TYR A 201 -22.67 -13.21 -2.00
CA TYR A 201 -22.00 -12.09 -2.70
C TYR A 201 -21.63 -12.30 -4.18
N CYS A 202 -21.60 -13.52 -4.71
CA CYS A 202 -21.12 -13.75 -6.09
C CYS A 202 -22.17 -13.61 -7.22
N LYS A 203 -23.44 -13.32 -6.93
CA LYS A 203 -24.48 -13.27 -7.98
C LYS A 203 -24.75 -11.88 -8.57
N TYR A 204 -24.17 -10.80 -8.02
CA TYR A 204 -24.59 -9.44 -8.38
C TYR A 204 -23.69 -8.67 -9.37
N HIS A 205 -22.54 -9.21 -9.80
CA HIS A 205 -21.57 -8.42 -10.58
C HIS A 205 -21.03 -9.08 -11.85
N ARG A 206 -21.73 -10.09 -12.40
CA ARG A 206 -21.46 -10.54 -13.78
C ARG A 206 -22.30 -9.86 -14.86
N ASP A 207 -23.31 -9.09 -14.47
CA ASP A 207 -24.30 -8.52 -15.40
C ASP A 207 -24.44 -6.98 -15.29
N ILE A 208 -23.34 -6.23 -15.19
CA ILE A 208 -23.30 -4.78 -15.46
C ILE A 208 -22.04 -4.44 -16.25
#